data_AF-A0A2H3CCX2-F1
#
_entry.id   AF-A0A2H3CCX2-F1
#
_cell.length_a   1.000
_cell.length_b   1.000
_cell.length_c   1.000
_cell.angle_alpha   90.00
_cell.angle_beta   90.00
_cell.angle_gamma   90.00
#
_symmetry.space_group_name_H-M   'P 1'
#
loop_
_entity.id
_entity.type
_entity.pdbx_description
1 polymer ?
#
loop_
_entity_poly.entity_id
_entity_poly.type
_entity_poly.pdbx_seq_one_letter_code
_entity_poly.pdbx_strand_id
1 'polypeptide(L)'
;MLRWVKGHAGNPGNEGADRLAWIASGKTNPDIVYLTIPPELRVRGAKLTAMTQSKAYRIIRKIKMQTETYQEKLDRRDINEKVTLALAAASERCGVEITREQLWISIRRKEFNRSARFFMWMLLHDGYTVGRHWKHINGCEDRIDCQPCGIEENMTHILTGCDAPG
;
A
#
# COMPACT_ATOMS: atom_id res chain seq x y z
N MET A 1 -4.54 -8.68 -31.82
CA MET A 1 -4.62 -7.40 -32.56
C MET A 1 -6.08 -7.18 -32.90
N LEU A 2 -6.66 -6.05 -32.50
CA LEU A 2 -8.03 -5.69 -32.88
C LEU A 2 -7.96 -4.99 -34.24
N ARG A 3 -8.85 -5.38 -35.16
CA ARG A 3 -8.94 -4.80 -36.50
C ARG A 3 -10.36 -4.30 -36.70
N TRP A 4 -10.51 -3.01 -37.01
CA TRP A 4 -11.78 -2.46 -37.43
C TRP A 4 -12.08 -2.92 -38.86
N VAL A 5 -13.32 -3.36 -39.10
CA VAL A 5 -13.81 -3.76 -40.42
C VAL A 5 -15.08 -2.95 -40.69
N LYS A 6 -15.20 -2.44 -41.92
CA LYS A 6 -16.38 -1.69 -42.34
C LYS A 6 -17.58 -2.63 -42.45
N GLY A 7 -18.74 -2.23 -41.90
CA GLY A 7 -19.99 -2.95 -42.06
C GLY A 7 -20.41 -3.06 -43.52
N HIS A 8 -21.12 -4.14 -43.86
CA HIS A 8 -21.65 -4.40 -45.21
C HIS A 8 -20.60 -4.33 -46.33
N ALA A 9 -19.36 -4.75 -46.04
CA ALA A 9 -18.24 -4.70 -46.98
C ALA A 9 -17.90 -6.08 -47.60
N GLY A 10 -18.83 -7.05 -47.60
CA GLY A 10 -18.57 -8.37 -48.15
C GLY A 10 -17.77 -9.30 -47.25
N ASN A 11 -17.48 -8.92 -46.00
CA ASN A 11 -16.67 -9.76 -45.10
C ASN A 11 -17.55 -10.86 -44.48
N PRO A 12 -17.30 -12.16 -44.77
CA PRO A 12 -18.21 -13.22 -44.34
C PRO A 12 -18.39 -13.31 -42.83
N GLY A 13 -17.33 -13.02 -42.06
CA GLY A 13 -17.39 -13.04 -40.59
C GLY A 13 -18.20 -11.87 -40.03
N ASN A 14 -18.03 -10.68 -40.59
CA ASN A 14 -18.82 -9.50 -40.19
C ASN A 14 -20.29 -9.65 -40.57
N GLU A 15 -20.58 -10.11 -41.79
CA GLU A 15 -21.96 -10.33 -42.26
C GLU A 15 -22.68 -11.42 -41.47
N GLY A 16 -21.95 -12.48 -41.07
CA GLY A 16 -22.46 -13.48 -40.15
C GLY A 16 -22.80 -12.91 -38.77
N ALA A 17 -21.93 -12.06 -38.22
CA ALA A 17 -22.17 -11.38 -36.96
C ALA A 17 -23.37 -10.41 -37.04
N ASP A 18 -23.48 -9.63 -38.12
CA ASP A 18 -24.60 -8.71 -38.38
C ASP A 18 -25.93 -9.48 -38.45
N ARG A 19 -25.95 -10.60 -39.18
CA ARG A 19 -27.12 -11.48 -39.27
C ARG A 19 -27.53 -12.03 -37.91
N LEU A 20 -26.59 -12.52 -37.10
CA LEU A 20 -26.87 -13.04 -35.76
C LEU A 20 -27.38 -11.95 -34.81
N ALA A 21 -26.83 -10.73 -34.90
CA ALA A 21 -27.30 -9.58 -34.13
C ALA A 21 -28.74 -9.19 -34.51
N TRP A 22 -29.06 -9.19 -35.82
CA TRP A 22 -30.43 -8.95 -36.29
C TRP A 22 -31.41 -10.02 -35.79
N ILE A 23 -31.06 -11.30 -35.90
CA ILE A 23 -31.89 -12.40 -35.38
C ILE A 23 -32.11 -12.24 -33.86
N ALA A 24 -31.06 -11.90 -33.12
CA ALA A 24 -31.13 -11.69 -31.68
C ALA A 24 -32.03 -10.51 -31.30
N SER A 25 -32.05 -9.43 -32.09
CA SER A 25 -32.91 -8.27 -31.84
C SER A 25 -34.41 -8.58 -31.88
N GLY A 26 -34.81 -9.63 -32.61
CA GLY A 26 -36.19 -10.09 -32.70
C GLY A 26 -36.59 -11.12 -31.64
N LYS A 27 -35.68 -11.53 -30.75
CA LYS A 27 -35.99 -12.51 -29.70
C LYS A 27 -36.68 -11.85 -28.52
N THR A 28 -37.84 -12.39 -28.12
CA THR A 28 -38.57 -11.93 -26.93
C THR A 28 -37.89 -12.32 -25.62
N ASN A 29 -37.10 -13.40 -25.64
CA ASN A 29 -36.35 -13.89 -24.49
C ASN A 29 -34.86 -14.00 -24.85
N PRO A 30 -33.95 -13.52 -23.98
CA PRO A 30 -32.52 -13.61 -24.23
C PRO A 30 -32.03 -15.06 -24.23
N ASP A 31 -30.97 -15.32 -24.99
CA ASP A 31 -30.26 -16.59 -24.92
C ASP A 31 -29.55 -16.72 -23.56
N ILE A 32 -29.67 -17.89 -22.93
CA ILE A 32 -28.99 -18.17 -21.67
C ILE A 32 -27.55 -18.56 -21.99
N VAL A 33 -26.62 -17.66 -21.73
CA VAL A 33 -25.18 -17.96 -21.81
C VAL A 33 -24.67 -18.35 -20.43
N TYR A 34 -24.25 -19.60 -20.28
CA TYR A 34 -23.60 -20.06 -19.06
C TYR A 34 -22.17 -19.50 -19.00
N LEU A 35 -22.00 -18.40 -18.27
CA LEU A 35 -20.70 -17.75 -18.06
C LEU A 35 -19.79 -18.51 -17.07
N THR A 36 -20.33 -19.55 -16.42
CA THR A 36 -19.56 -20.40 -15.52
C THR A 36 -18.60 -21.26 -16.33
N ILE A 37 -17.30 -21.03 -16.16
CA ILE A 37 -16.27 -21.86 -16.76
C ILE A 37 -16.41 -23.30 -16.20
N PRO A 38 -16.64 -24.31 -17.06
CA PRO A 38 -16.72 -25.71 -16.66
C PRO A 38 -15.50 -26.10 -15.81
N PRO A 39 -15.66 -26.88 -14.72
CA PRO A 39 -14.56 -27.25 -13.84
C PRO A 39 -13.36 -27.87 -14.58
N GLU A 40 -13.60 -28.61 -15.65
CA GLU A 40 -12.62 -29.28 -16.50
C GLU A 40 -11.75 -28.29 -17.30
N LEU A 41 -12.29 -27.09 -17.56
CA LEU A 41 -11.62 -26.01 -18.28
C LEU A 41 -10.93 -25.01 -17.33
N ARG A 42 -11.05 -25.19 -16.01
CA ARG A 42 -10.36 -24.35 -15.03
C ARG A 42 -8.90 -24.77 -14.92
N VAL A 43 -8.05 -24.10 -15.69
CA VAL A 43 -6.59 -24.27 -15.57
C VAL A 43 -6.15 -23.81 -14.18
N ARG A 44 -5.46 -24.68 -13.45
CA ARG A 44 -4.83 -24.34 -12.16
C ARG A 44 -3.46 -23.71 -12.40
N GLY A 45 -3.16 -22.66 -11.63
CA GLY A 45 -1.87 -21.98 -11.70
C GLY A 45 -1.74 -21.02 -12.88
N ALA A 46 -0.51 -20.60 -13.18
CA ALA A 46 -0.25 -19.62 -14.22
C ALA A 46 0.52 -20.25 -15.39
N LYS A 47 0.09 -19.97 -16.62
CA LYS A 47 0.73 -20.44 -17.85
C LYS A 47 2.14 -19.86 -17.99
N LEU A 48 3.17 -20.66 -17.74
CA LEU A 48 4.57 -20.22 -17.74
C LEU A 48 5.00 -19.60 -19.08
N THR A 49 4.55 -20.16 -20.20
CA THR A 49 4.86 -19.63 -21.54
C THR A 49 4.28 -18.25 -21.82
N ALA A 50 3.27 -17.81 -21.06
CA ALA A 50 2.68 -16.46 -21.14
C ALA A 50 3.06 -15.57 -19.94
N MET A 51 3.88 -16.09 -19.02
CA MET A 51 4.33 -15.38 -17.84
C MET A 51 5.46 -14.42 -18.20
N THR A 52 5.48 -13.28 -17.52
CA THR A 52 6.61 -12.33 -17.58
C THR A 52 7.13 -12.11 -16.17
N GLN A 53 8.40 -11.71 -16.04
CA GLN A 53 9.01 -11.36 -14.75
C GLN A 53 8.12 -10.38 -13.95
N SER A 54 7.59 -9.34 -14.60
CA SER A 54 6.75 -8.32 -13.95
C SER A 54 5.43 -8.89 -13.44
N LYS A 55 4.76 -9.75 -14.22
CA LYS A 55 3.55 -10.45 -13.79
C LYS A 55 3.83 -11.41 -12.64
N ALA A 56 4.89 -12.21 -12.73
CA ALA A 56 5.29 -13.15 -11.70
C ALA A 56 5.60 -12.42 -10.39
N TYR A 57 6.42 -11.37 -10.45
CA TYR A 57 6.76 -10.55 -9.30
C TYR A 57 5.52 -9.94 -8.64
N ARG A 58 4.58 -9.39 -9.44
CA ARG A 58 3.33 -8.83 -8.93
C ARG A 58 2.47 -9.87 -8.21
N ILE A 59 2.37 -11.08 -8.75
CA ILE A 59 1.61 -12.19 -8.15
C ILE A 59 2.26 -12.63 -6.84
N ILE A 60 3.56 -12.91 -6.86
CA ILE A 60 4.33 -13.32 -5.67
C ILE A 60 4.23 -12.24 -4.58
N ARG A 61 4.35 -10.97 -4.95
CA ARG A 61 4.21 -9.85 -4.01
C ARG A 61 2.83 -9.81 -3.40
N LYS A 62 1.76 -9.99 -4.19
CA LYS A 62 0.39 -10.05 -3.64
C LYS A 62 0.21 -11.21 -2.67
N ILE A 63 0.70 -12.40 -3.00
CA ILE A 63 0.65 -13.58 -2.13
C ILE A 63 1.41 -13.30 -0.83
N LYS A 64 2.64 -12.81 -0.91
CA LYS A 64 3.44 -12.41 0.26
C LYS A 64 2.74 -11.35 1.10
N MET A 65 2.09 -10.38 0.46
CA MET A 65 1.35 -9.36 1.18
C MET A 65 0.16 -9.91 1.95
N GLN A 66 -0.39 -11.07 1.58
CA GLN A 66 -1.53 -11.68 2.27
C GLN A 66 -1.12 -12.60 3.42
N THR A 67 0.17 -12.91 3.59
CA THR A 67 0.61 -13.77 4.70
C THR A 67 0.48 -13.03 6.02
N GLU A 68 0.03 -13.72 7.07
CA GLU A 68 -0.11 -13.19 8.43
C GLU A 68 1.20 -12.55 8.91
N THR A 69 2.32 -13.24 8.77
CA THR A 69 3.66 -12.73 9.09
C THR A 69 4.04 -11.41 8.38
N TYR A 70 3.52 -11.17 7.18
CA TYR A 70 3.77 -9.92 6.47
C TYR A 70 2.82 -8.82 6.96
N GLN A 71 1.56 -9.17 7.24
CA GLN A 71 0.59 -8.26 7.82
C GLN A 71 1.00 -7.81 9.23
N GLU A 72 1.49 -8.72 10.08
CA GLU A 72 2.07 -8.42 11.39
C GLU A 72 3.28 -7.48 11.28
N LYS A 73 4.17 -7.71 10.30
CA LYS A 73 5.31 -6.81 10.04
C LYS A 73 4.91 -5.46 9.45
N LEU A 74 3.76 -5.38 8.78
CA LEU A 74 3.17 -4.12 8.33
C LEU A 74 2.49 -3.38 9.49
N ASP A 75 1.89 -4.12 10.41
CA ASP A 75 1.38 -3.63 11.69
C ASP A 75 2.55 -3.30 12.62
N ARG A 76 3.32 -2.29 12.21
CA ARG A 76 4.37 -1.71 13.06
C ARG A 76 3.65 -0.93 14.14
N ARG A 77 3.32 -1.61 15.23
CA ARG A 77 2.65 -1.05 16.42
C ARG A 77 3.19 0.33 16.79
N ASP A 78 4.52 0.48 16.78
CA ASP A 78 5.17 1.75 17.12
C ASP A 78 4.87 2.89 16.13
N ILE A 79 4.81 2.58 14.82
CA ILE A 79 4.38 3.55 13.80
C ILE A 79 2.93 3.94 14.03
N ASN A 80 2.08 2.96 14.32
CA ASN A 80 0.67 3.23 14.59
C ASN A 80 0.51 4.12 15.82
N GLU A 81 1.29 3.90 16.88
CA GLU A 81 1.28 4.73 18.09
C GLU A 81 1.76 6.17 17.82
N LYS A 82 2.90 6.36 17.14
CA LYS A 82 3.41 7.71 16.80
C LYS A 82 2.47 8.47 15.87
N VAL A 83 1.89 7.78 14.87
CA VAL A 83 0.90 8.38 13.97
C VAL A 83 -0.37 8.76 14.73
N THR A 84 -0.85 7.90 15.64
CA THR A 84 -2.05 8.19 16.45
C THR A 84 -1.82 9.42 17.33
N LEU A 85 -0.67 9.51 17.99
CA LEU A 85 -0.31 10.68 18.80
C LEU A 85 -0.25 11.96 17.95
N ALA A 86 0.36 11.88 16.76
CA ALA A 86 0.45 13.02 15.84
C ALA A 86 -0.94 13.48 15.34
N LEU A 87 -1.84 12.53 15.03
CA LEU A 87 -3.22 12.84 14.63
C LEU A 87 -4.01 13.49 15.77
N ALA A 88 -3.88 12.98 17.01
CA ALA A 88 -4.52 13.55 18.18
C ALA A 88 -4.04 15.00 18.42
N ALA A 89 -2.72 15.20 18.46
CA ALA A 89 -2.13 16.52 18.67
C ALA A 89 -2.49 17.52 17.55
N ALA A 90 -2.49 17.07 16.28
CA ALA A 90 -2.88 17.91 15.15
C ALA A 90 -4.37 18.26 15.20
N SER A 91 -5.23 17.31 15.57
CA SER A 91 -6.68 17.53 15.63
C SER A 91 -7.04 18.49 16.76
N GLU A 92 -6.42 18.33 17.93
CA GLU A 92 -6.54 19.25 19.06
C GLU A 92 -6.09 20.65 18.66
N ARG A 93 -4.93 20.78 18.00
CA ARG A 93 -4.38 22.08 17.60
C ARG A 93 -5.20 22.78 16.52
N CYS A 94 -5.76 22.03 15.57
CA CYS A 94 -6.53 22.57 14.46
C CYS A 94 -8.03 22.72 14.78
N GLY A 95 -8.52 22.12 15.87
CA GLY A 95 -9.94 22.11 16.23
C GLY A 95 -10.82 21.30 15.27
N VAL A 96 -10.22 20.42 14.47
CA VAL A 96 -10.91 19.59 13.46
C VAL A 96 -10.25 18.21 13.42
N GLU A 97 -11.03 17.18 13.12
CA GLU A 97 -10.50 15.82 12.97
C GLU A 97 -9.59 15.75 11.74
N ILE A 98 -8.34 15.35 11.96
CA ILE A 98 -7.35 15.15 10.90
C ILE A 98 -7.28 13.67 10.55
N THR A 99 -7.36 13.34 9.26
CA THR A 99 -7.21 11.96 8.79
C THR A 99 -5.75 11.57 8.60
N ARG A 100 -5.48 10.26 8.57
CA ARG A 100 -4.15 9.71 8.31
C ARG A 100 -3.59 10.17 6.96
N GLU A 101 -4.42 10.23 5.93
CA GLU A 101 -4.06 10.69 4.59
C GLU A 101 -3.67 12.16 4.60
N GLN A 102 -4.44 13.00 5.31
CA GLN A 102 -4.14 14.42 5.46
C GLN A 102 -2.80 14.65 6.17
N LEU A 103 -2.50 13.88 7.22
CA LEU A 103 -1.19 13.92 7.89
C LEU A 103 -0.05 13.57 6.93
N TRP A 104 -0.18 12.50 6.15
CA TRP A 104 0.89 12.10 5.22
C TRP A 104 1.09 13.08 4.06
N ILE A 105 0.02 13.73 3.60
CA ILE A 105 0.09 14.80 2.60
C ILE A 105 0.76 16.05 3.20
N SER A 106 0.41 16.40 4.44
CA SER A 106 0.90 17.64 5.08
C SER A 106 2.41 17.62 5.29
N ILE A 107 3.00 16.52 5.74
CA ILE A 107 4.45 16.41 5.96
C ILE A 107 5.27 16.45 4.66
N ARG A 108 4.62 16.28 3.49
CA ARG A 108 5.26 16.27 2.16
C ARG A 108 5.11 17.57 1.39
N ARG A 109 4.48 18.58 2.00
CA ARG A 109 4.21 19.88 1.39
C ARG A 109 5.46 20.54 0.80
N LYS A 110 5.27 21.26 -0.32
CA LYS A 110 6.36 21.86 -1.11
C LYS A 110 7.14 22.94 -0.34
N GLU A 111 6.51 23.52 0.67
CA GLU A 111 7.00 24.58 1.53
C GLU A 111 8.10 24.11 2.51
N PHE A 112 8.11 22.82 2.87
CA PHE A 112 9.19 22.25 3.68
C PHE A 112 10.42 21.97 2.84
N ASN A 113 11.63 22.19 3.36
CA ASN A 113 12.82 21.69 2.69
C ASN A 113 12.90 20.14 2.78
N ARG A 114 13.77 19.53 1.99
CA ARG A 114 13.92 18.06 1.96
C ARG A 114 14.24 17.48 3.34
N SER A 115 15.11 18.14 4.11
CA SER A 115 15.53 17.67 5.43
C SER A 115 14.39 17.65 6.43
N ALA A 116 13.55 18.69 6.45
CA ALA A 116 12.37 18.76 7.31
C ALA A 116 11.34 17.66 6.97
N ARG A 117 11.08 17.44 5.68
CA ARG A 117 10.19 16.34 5.25
C ARG A 117 10.73 14.98 5.68
N PHE A 118 12.04 14.77 5.51
CA PHE A 118 12.69 13.53 5.90
C PHE A 118 12.64 13.33 7.42
N PHE A 119 12.91 14.39 8.19
CA PHE A 119 12.82 14.37 9.66
C PHE A 119 11.42 13.98 10.14
N MET A 120 10.37 14.64 9.65
CA MET A 120 8.99 14.29 10.01
C MET A 120 8.61 12.87 9.58
N TRP A 121 9.05 12.43 8.40
CA TRP A 121 8.84 11.06 7.94
C TRP A 121 9.51 10.05 8.87
N MET A 122 10.77 10.28 9.26
CA MET A 122 11.50 9.43 10.19
C MET A 122 10.86 9.39 11.57
N LEU A 123 10.39 10.53 12.09
CA LEU A 123 9.68 10.60 13.38
C LEU A 123 8.40 9.74 13.37
N LEU A 124 7.56 9.91 12.34
CA LEU A 124 6.30 9.17 12.24
C LEU A 124 6.52 7.67 11.99
N HIS A 125 7.63 7.29 11.36
CA HIS A 125 7.98 5.90 11.10
C HIS A 125 8.82 5.23 12.20
N ASP A 126 9.12 5.94 13.29
CA ASP A 126 10.09 5.54 14.31
C ASP A 126 11.41 5.05 13.70
N GLY A 127 11.91 5.80 12.71
CA GLY A 127 13.05 5.38 11.89
C GLY A 127 14.42 5.69 12.51
N TYR A 128 14.47 6.53 13.54
CA TYR A 128 15.74 6.93 14.15
C TYR A 128 16.29 5.82 15.06
N THR A 129 17.59 5.53 14.92
CA THR A 129 18.29 4.55 15.75
C THR A 129 18.58 5.13 17.13
N VAL A 130 17.59 5.03 18.01
CA VAL A 130 17.62 5.58 19.38
C VAL A 130 17.11 4.53 20.36
N GLY A 131 17.67 4.56 21.58
CA GLY A 131 17.26 3.74 22.72
C GLY A 131 17.19 2.25 22.43
N ARG A 132 15.97 1.71 22.39
CA ARG A 132 15.68 0.29 22.09
C ARG A 132 16.39 -0.27 20.86
N HIS A 133 16.69 0.55 19.87
CA HIS A 133 17.42 0.11 18.68
C HIS A 133 18.84 -0.36 19.01
N TRP A 134 19.44 0.09 20.10
CA TRP A 134 20.77 -0.31 20.54
C TRP A 134 20.79 -1.60 21.37
N LYS A 135 19.63 -2.08 21.86
CA LYS A 135 19.52 -3.23 22.78
C LYS A 135 20.16 -4.53 22.28
N HIS A 136 20.29 -4.70 20.97
CA HIS A 136 20.82 -5.91 20.34
C HIS A 136 22.29 -5.76 19.90
N ILE A 137 22.91 -4.61 20.17
CA ILE A 137 24.27 -4.28 19.76
C ILE A 137 25.14 -4.22 21.03
N ASN A 138 26.02 -5.20 21.19
CA ASN A 138 26.95 -5.26 22.32
C ASN A 138 27.89 -4.06 22.33
N GLY A 139 28.14 -3.48 23.50
CA GLY A 139 29.00 -2.31 23.67
C GLY A 139 28.34 -0.97 23.33
N CYS A 140 27.01 -0.94 23.18
CA CYS A 140 26.20 0.26 22.98
C CYS A 140 25.10 0.40 24.05
N GLU A 141 25.26 -0.25 25.19
CA GLU A 141 24.27 -0.30 26.27
C GLU A 141 24.03 1.10 26.87
N ASP A 142 25.06 1.94 26.90
CA ASP A 142 25.05 3.34 27.31
C ASP A 142 24.16 4.25 26.45
N ARG A 143 23.78 3.80 25.24
CA ARG A 143 22.92 4.53 24.28
C ARG A 143 21.45 4.12 24.34
N ILE A 144 21.11 3.17 25.20
CA ILE A 144 19.73 2.69 25.37
C ILE A 144 18.93 3.71 26.19
N ASP A 145 19.55 4.22 27.24
CA ASP A 145 18.90 5.12 28.19
C ASP A 145 19.51 6.52 28.13
N CYS A 146 18.67 7.51 28.38
CA CYS A 146 19.11 8.88 28.61
C CYS A 146 19.87 8.94 29.93
N GLN A 147 21.19 9.20 29.91
CA GLN A 147 21.99 9.20 31.14
C GLN A 147 21.51 10.20 32.21
N PRO A 148 21.12 11.44 31.86
CA PRO A 148 20.59 12.39 32.85
C PRO A 148 19.22 11.99 33.41
N CYS A 149 18.35 11.38 32.60
CA CYS A 149 16.96 11.11 32.98
C CYS A 149 16.72 9.67 33.48
N GLY A 150 17.62 8.73 33.19
CA GLY A 150 17.54 7.33 33.62
C GLY A 150 16.38 6.55 32.99
N ILE A 151 15.86 6.98 31.84
CA ILE A 151 14.77 6.33 31.11
C ILE A 151 15.19 5.98 29.69
N GLU A 152 14.51 4.99 29.07
CA GLU A 152 14.79 4.59 27.69
C GLU A 152 14.65 5.79 26.73
N GLU A 153 15.74 6.06 26.01
CA GLU A 153 15.83 7.19 25.10
C GLU A 153 14.94 6.95 23.88
N ASN A 154 14.15 7.93 23.48
CA ASN A 154 13.34 7.87 22.27
C ASN A 154 13.04 9.28 21.76
N MET A 155 12.63 9.41 20.50
CA MET A 155 12.42 10.73 19.90
C MET A 155 11.41 11.63 20.64
N THR A 156 10.43 11.05 21.36
CA THR A 156 9.52 11.85 22.19
C THR A 156 10.25 12.38 23.42
N HIS A 157 11.09 11.57 24.08
CA HIS A 157 11.91 12.04 25.18
C HIS A 157 12.88 13.14 24.74
N ILE A 158 13.66 12.90 23.68
CA ILE A 158 14.62 13.88 23.11
C ILE A 158 13.95 15.24 22.83
N LEU A 159 12.79 15.23 22.20
CA LEU A 159 12.19 16.47 21.68
C LEU A 159 11.34 17.23 22.70
N THR A 160 10.74 16.53 23.67
CA THR A 160 9.72 17.15 24.55
C THR A 160 9.91 16.88 26.03
N GLY A 161 10.77 15.96 26.43
CA GLY A 161 10.87 15.50 27.82
C GLY A 161 12.28 15.51 28.41
N CYS A 162 13.28 15.95 27.67
CA CYS A 162 14.67 15.99 28.11
C CYS A 162 15.21 17.42 28.02
N ASP A 163 15.82 17.91 29.10
CA ASP A 163 16.49 19.21 29.17
C ASP A 163 18.02 19.10 28.98
N ALA A 164 18.53 17.89 28.73
CA ALA A 164 19.95 17.69 28.49
C ALA A 164 20.38 18.40 27.20
N PRO A 165 21.55 19.06 27.18
CA PRO A 165 22.00 19.84 26.02
C PRO A 165 22.37 18.99 24.78
N GLY A 166 22.32 17.65 24.87
CA GLY A 166 22.71 16.71 23.82
C GLY A 166 24.21 16.42 23.79
#